data_AF-A0A2V8EKK1-F1
#
_entry.id   AF-A0A2V8EKK1-F1
#
_cell.length_a   1.000
_cell.length_b   1.000
_cell.length_c   1.000
_cell.angle_alpha   90.00
_cell.angle_beta   90.00
_cell.angle_gamma   90.00
#
_symmetry.space_group_name_H-M   'P 1'
#
loop_
_entity.id
_entity.type
_entity.pdbx_description
1 polymer ?
#
loop_
_entity_poly.entity_id
_entity_poly.type
_entity_poly.pdbx_seq_one_letter_code
_entity_poly.pdbx_strand_id
1 'polypeptide(L)'
;RDVRRLRPNLIVGGVEGVAERTWRGAILRLPEAEIGLADLRGRCVMTTYDPETAEQDPGVLRDIVRRFRGQLCLNAAVTRAGRVQVGHAIELIAT
;
A
#
# COMPACT_ATOMS: atom_id res chain seq x y z
N ARG A 1 -4.26 -11.74 8.20
CA ARG A 1 -5.46 -11.30 7.46
C ARG A 1 -5.07 -11.12 6.00
N ASP A 2 -5.98 -11.40 5.07
CA ASP A 2 -5.72 -11.29 3.62
C ASP A 2 -5.42 -9.85 3.19
N VAL A 3 -4.30 -9.65 2.48
CA VAL A 3 -3.84 -8.33 1.97
C VAL A 3 -4.76 -7.77 0.89
N ARG A 4 -5.49 -8.61 0.15
CA ARG A 4 -6.39 -8.18 -0.93
C ARG A 4 -7.57 -7.35 -0.42
N ARG A 5 -7.91 -7.48 0.87
CA ARG A 5 -8.86 -6.58 1.58
C ARG A 5 -8.41 -5.13 1.54
N LEU A 6 -7.11 -4.88 1.36
CA LEU A 6 -6.53 -3.55 1.25
C LEU A 6 -6.60 -2.97 -0.17
N ARG A 7 -6.96 -3.78 -1.17
CA ARG A 7 -7.07 -3.38 -2.58
C ARG A 7 -5.88 -2.55 -3.09
N PRO A 8 -4.61 -2.96 -2.83
CA PRO A 8 -3.46 -2.23 -3.32
C PRO A 8 -3.34 -2.36 -4.84
N ASN A 9 -2.74 -1.36 -5.49
CA ASN A 9 -2.33 -1.47 -6.90
C ASN A 9 -0.95 -2.13 -7.04
N LEU A 10 -0.05 -1.88 -6.09
CA LEU A 10 1.30 -2.43 -6.03
C LEU A 10 1.57 -3.01 -4.65
N ILE A 11 2.18 -4.18 -4.62
CA ILE A 11 2.69 -4.83 -3.41
C ILE A 11 4.20 -4.93 -3.56
N VAL A 12 4.91 -4.39 -2.58
CA VAL A 12 6.37 -4.40 -2.53
C VAL A 12 6.83 -5.46 -1.54
N GLY A 13 7.69 -6.38 -2.00
CA GLY A 13 8.35 -7.37 -1.15
C GLY A 13 9.75 -6.93 -0.73
N GLY A 14 10.41 -7.75 0.10
CA GLY A 14 11.81 -7.52 0.50
C GLY A 14 12.03 -6.39 1.50
N VAL A 15 10.98 -5.99 2.24
CA VAL A 15 11.02 -4.90 3.21
C VAL A 15 10.63 -5.40 4.60
N GLU A 16 11.22 -4.80 5.63
CA GLU A 16 10.95 -5.19 7.01
C GLU A 16 9.66 -4.55 7.55
N GLY A 17 8.82 -5.37 8.17
CA GLY A 17 7.63 -4.93 8.89
C GLY A 17 6.71 -4.02 8.07
N VAL A 18 6.49 -2.80 8.56
CA VAL A 18 5.64 -1.78 7.92
C VAL A 18 6.47 -0.57 7.45
N ALA A 19 7.63 -0.85 6.83
CA ALA A 19 8.57 0.17 6.34
C ALA A 19 7.89 1.27 5.51
N GLU A 20 6.86 0.93 4.71
CA GLU A 20 6.08 1.89 3.92
C GLU A 20 5.60 3.12 4.70
N ARG A 21 5.44 3.00 6.03
CA ARG A 21 5.00 4.10 6.88
C ARG A 21 5.96 5.28 6.92
N THR A 22 7.23 5.06 6.61
CA THR A 22 8.27 6.10 6.58
C THR A 22 8.50 6.68 5.19
N TRP A 23 7.87 6.14 4.14
CA TRP A 23 8.16 6.50 2.75
C TRP A 23 7.37 7.69 2.22
N ARG A 24 6.60 8.39 3.06
CA ARG A 24 5.87 9.58 2.64
C ARG A 24 6.83 10.63 2.08
N GLY A 25 6.48 11.21 0.94
CA GLY A 25 7.31 12.17 0.21
C GLY A 25 8.39 11.54 -0.67
N ALA A 26 8.65 10.24 -0.57
CA ALA A 26 9.65 9.55 -1.39
C ALA A 26 9.13 9.20 -2.80
N ILE A 27 10.05 8.82 -3.68
CA ILE A 27 9.74 8.28 -5.01
C ILE A 27 10.12 6.80 -5.06
N LEU A 28 9.18 5.96 -5.48
CA LEU A 28 9.49 4.61 -5.93
C LEU A 28 9.92 4.67 -7.39
N ARG A 29 11.20 4.37 -7.64
CA ARG A 29 11.78 4.26 -8.98
C ARG A 29 11.76 2.80 -9.43
N LEU A 30 11.14 2.58 -10.59
CA LEU A 30 11.14 1.32 -11.33
C LEU A 30 11.93 1.51 -12.64
N PRO A 31 12.25 0.44 -13.39
CA PRO A 31 13.00 0.56 -14.64
C PRO A 31 12.42 1.57 -15.64
N GLU A 32 11.08 1.60 -15.79
CA GLU A 32 10.41 2.48 -16.75
C GLU A 32 9.51 3.55 -16.11
N ALA A 33 9.14 3.41 -14.84
CA ALA A 33 8.17 4.27 -14.17
C ALA A 33 8.70 4.89 -12.88
N GLU A 34 8.14 6.03 -12.51
CA GLU A 34 8.33 6.63 -11.18
C GLU A 34 6.98 6.93 -10.56
N ILE A 35 6.89 6.63 -9.26
CA ILE A 35 5.66 6.77 -8.48
C ILE A 35 5.99 7.56 -7.22
N GLY A 36 5.42 8.76 -7.11
CA GLY A 36 5.50 9.59 -5.92
C GLY A 36 4.58 9.06 -4.82
N LEU A 37 5.11 8.93 -3.60
CA LEU A 37 4.41 8.44 -2.43
C LEU A 37 3.90 9.62 -1.59
N ALA A 38 2.60 9.87 -1.60
CA ALA A 38 2.02 11.07 -1.00
C ALA A 38 1.88 10.97 0.52
N ASP A 39 0.93 10.16 1.00
CA ASP A 39 0.54 10.11 2.41
C ASP A 39 0.00 8.73 2.81
N LEU A 40 -0.16 8.47 4.12
CA LEU A 40 -0.73 7.19 4.55
C LEU A 40 -2.25 7.21 4.40
N ARG A 41 -2.76 6.19 3.73
CA ARG A 41 -4.18 6.06 3.42
C ARG A 41 -4.98 5.68 4.66
N GLY A 42 -5.96 6.51 5.02
CA GLY A 42 -7.01 6.16 5.96
C GLY A 42 -7.86 4.99 5.44
N ARG A 43 -8.17 4.03 6.30
CA ARG A 43 -8.91 2.81 5.91
C ARG A 43 -10.37 2.92 6.33
N CYS A 44 -11.26 2.55 5.42
CA CYS A 44 -12.70 2.56 5.64
C CYS A 44 -13.27 1.15 5.78
N VAL A 45 -14.59 1.09 5.98
CA VAL A 45 -15.38 -0.15 6.09
C VAL A 45 -15.15 -1.11 4.92
N MET A 46 -14.76 -0.64 3.74
CA MET A 46 -14.52 -1.53 2.59
C MET A 46 -13.46 -2.59 2.84
N THR A 47 -12.53 -2.35 3.77
CA THR A 47 -11.52 -3.35 4.19
C THR A 47 -12.11 -4.53 4.96
N THR A 48 -13.36 -4.43 5.44
CA THR A 48 -14.03 -5.47 6.22
C THR A 48 -14.60 -6.60 5.37
N TYR A 49 -14.73 -6.43 4.06
CA TYR A 49 -15.28 -7.46 3.18
C TYR A 49 -14.22 -8.46 2.73
N ASP A 50 -14.55 -9.75 2.79
CA ASP A 50 -13.72 -10.80 2.24
C ASP A 50 -13.67 -10.71 0.70
N PRO A 51 -12.48 -10.77 0.08
CA PRO A 51 -12.37 -10.66 -1.37
C PRO A 51 -12.97 -11.86 -2.12
N GLU A 52 -13.07 -13.04 -1.49
CA GLU A 52 -13.62 -14.25 -2.10
C GLU A 52 -15.10 -14.39 -1.80
N THR A 53 -15.50 -14.27 -0.53
CA THR A 53 -16.87 -14.60 -0.10
C THR A 53 -17.80 -13.39 -0.01
N ALA A 54 -17.26 -12.18 -0.07
CA ALA A 54 -17.97 -10.93 0.25
C ALA A 54 -18.58 -10.88 1.67
N GLU A 55 -18.23 -11.80 2.56
CA GLU A 55 -18.66 -11.75 3.96
C GLU A 55 -17.95 -10.62 4.70
N GLN A 56 -18.69 -9.95 5.57
CA GLN A 56 -18.17 -8.80 6.33
C GLN A 56 -17.58 -9.23 7.67
N ASP A 57 -16.33 -8.84 7.91
CA ASP A 57 -15.64 -8.94 9.20
C ASP A 57 -15.19 -7.55 9.69
N PRO A 58 -15.98 -6.88 10.55
CA PRO A 58 -15.61 -5.60 11.16
C PRO A 58 -14.33 -5.65 12.01
N GLY A 59 -13.89 -6.83 12.42
CA GLY A 59 -12.63 -7.04 13.12
C GLY A 59 -11.41 -6.59 12.32
N VAL A 60 -11.46 -6.66 10.98
CA VAL A 60 -10.37 -6.18 10.12
C VAL A 60 -10.09 -4.70 10.38
N LEU A 61 -11.13 -3.86 10.33
CA LEU A 61 -10.97 -2.42 10.51
C LEU A 61 -10.60 -2.08 11.97
N ARG A 62 -11.19 -2.78 12.96
CA ARG A 62 -10.82 -2.62 14.38
C ARG A 62 -9.33 -2.89 14.61
N ASP A 63 -8.80 -3.95 14.00
CA ASP A 63 -7.37 -4.27 14.10
C ASP A 63 -6.49 -3.20 13.44
N ILE A 64 -6.91 -2.68 12.27
CA ILE A 64 -6.20 -1.59 11.58
C ILE A 64 -6.17 -0.33 12.44
N VAL A 65 -7.30 0.03 13.07
CA VAL A 65 -7.38 1.18 13.98
C VAL A 65 -6.43 0.99 15.17
N ARG A 66 -6.51 -0.15 15.86
CA ARG A 66 -5.70 -0.44 17.05
C ARG A 66 -4.20 -0.47 16.76
N ARG A 67 -3.78 -1.10 15.66
CA ARG A 67 -2.36 -1.38 15.39
C ARG A 67 -1.69 -0.30 14.54
N PHE A 68 -2.44 0.35 13.66
CA PHE A 68 -1.90 1.24 12.63
C PHE A 68 -2.50 2.64 12.64
N ARG A 69 -3.27 2.97 13.69
CA ARG A 69 -3.97 4.26 13.85
C ARG A 69 -4.95 4.54 12.70
N GLY A 70 -5.57 3.48 12.17
CA GLY A 70 -6.57 3.60 11.10
C GLY A 70 -5.97 3.84 9.71
N GLN A 71 -4.64 3.86 9.59
CA GLN A 71 -3.94 4.16 8.34
C GLN A 71 -2.99 3.03 7.93
N LEU A 72 -3.07 2.60 6.67
CA LEU A 72 -2.24 1.53 6.11
C LEU A 72 -2.11 1.71 4.60
N CYS A 73 -0.99 1.29 3.99
CA CYS A 73 -0.62 1.63 2.61
C CYS A 73 -0.47 3.14 2.39
N LEU A 74 -0.03 3.50 1.17
CA LEU A 74 0.17 4.88 0.76
C LEU A 74 -0.79 5.26 -0.37
N ASN A 75 -1.25 6.52 -0.35
CA ASN A 75 -1.71 7.18 -1.55
C ASN A 75 -0.49 7.52 -2.42
N ALA A 76 -0.63 7.37 -3.73
CA ALA A 76 0.48 7.53 -4.65
C ALA A 76 0.01 8.12 -5.99
N ALA A 77 0.93 8.77 -6.69
CA ALA A 77 0.71 9.33 -8.01
C ALA A 77 1.85 8.92 -8.96
N VAL A 78 1.51 8.63 -10.20
CA VAL A 78 2.51 8.38 -11.24
C VAL A 78 3.19 9.71 -11.57
N THR A 79 4.50 9.81 -11.34
CA THR A 79 5.31 10.99 -11.66
C THR A 79 6.06 10.82 -12.99
N ARG A 80 6.35 9.57 -13.39
CA ARG A 80 6.77 9.21 -14.74
C ARG A 80 6.04 7.94 -15.19
N ALA A 81 5.30 8.04 -16.30
CA ALA A 81 4.61 6.90 -16.87
C ALA A 81 5.59 5.89 -17.50
N GLY A 82 5.27 4.60 -17.37
CA GLY A 82 6.06 3.50 -17.92
C GLY A 82 5.49 2.15 -17.54
N ARG A 83 6.08 1.07 -18.06
CA ARG A 83 5.62 -0.28 -17.77
C ARG A 83 6.05 -0.72 -16.36
N VAL A 84 5.12 -1.36 -15.65
CA VAL A 84 5.38 -2.01 -14.36
C VAL A 84 5.08 -3.50 -14.47
N GLN A 85 5.99 -4.33 -13.98
CA GLN A 85 5.84 -5.78 -13.97
C GLN A 85 6.26 -6.36 -12.61
N VAL A 86 5.64 -7.47 -12.23
CA VAL A 86 6.05 -8.24 -11.04
C VAL A 86 7.50 -8.69 -11.24
N GLY A 87 8.32 -8.53 -10.19
CA GLY A 87 9.74 -8.87 -10.23
C GLY A 87 10.66 -7.72 -10.65
N HIS A 88 10.13 -6.57 -11.08
CA HIS A 88 10.95 -5.36 -11.21
C HIS A 88 11.59 -5.00 -9.88
N ALA A 89 12.92 -4.83 -9.91
CA ALA A 89 13.63 -4.17 -8.82
C ALA A 89 13.11 -2.74 -8.69
N ILE A 90 12.98 -2.29 -7.45
CA ILE A 90 12.57 -0.92 -7.14
C ILE A 90 13.60 -0.29 -6.24
N GLU A 91 13.77 1.01 -6.39
CA GLU A 91 14.60 1.84 -5.53
C GLU A 91 13.72 2.88 -4.84
N LEU A 92 13.92 3.06 -3.53
CA LEU A 92 13.28 4.13 -2.79
C LEU A 92 14.20 5.35 -2.76
N ILE A 93 13.80 6.41 -3.46
CA ILE A 93 14.52 7.68 -3.46
C ILE A 93 13.89 8.56 -2.39
N ALA A 94 14.60 8.77 -1.28
CA ALA A 94 14.18 9.71 -0.25
C ALA A 94 14.38 11.15 -0.74
N THR A 95 13.45 12.03 -0.40
CA THR A 95 13.45 13.45 -0.78
C THR A 95 13.64 14.32 0.44
#